data_AF-A0A965LU44-F1
#
_entry.id   AF-A0A965LU44-F1
#
_cell.length_a   1.000
_cell.length_b   1.000
_cell.length_c   1.000
_cell.angle_alpha   90.00
_cell.angle_beta   90.00
_cell.angle_gamma   90.00
#
_symmetry.space_group_name_H-M   'P 1'
#
loop_
_entity.id
_entity.type
_entity.pdbx_description
1 polymer ?
#
loop_
_entity_poly.entity_id
_entity_poly.type
_entity_poly.pdbx_seq_one_letter_code
_entity_poly.pdbx_strand_id
1 'polypeptide(L)'
;YNYVPQDGTPQVKAEDYDIVEVIPVSDPNASTMAQRVVQYQAALQLAQGAPQLYDLPRLHRQMLEVLGVPNADKLVPTEEDQKPRDPISENMNILKGSPVKAFIYQDHDAHIAAHMNFMQDPTIAALLGQNPMAGAMQGAMMAHINEHLGFLYRKQIEERIGAPLPPPDAELSPEEEVAMSRFVAEASKQVLQIHQGEAQQQQAQQLAQDPLVQMQQQELQIKAAEVQRKSQKDAIDAQETRERLDIEKARLAQQERQANSKHQIDLIKDANRNRNRS
;
A
#
# COMPACT_ATOMS: atom_id res chain seq x y z
N TYR A 1 -61.85 62.64 27.96
CA TYR A 1 -62.76 62.33 29.08
C TYR A 1 -61.91 62.16 30.33
N ASN A 2 -62.09 63.00 31.35
CA ASN A 2 -61.38 62.89 32.63
C ASN A 2 -62.30 62.20 33.65
N TYR A 3 -61.96 60.98 34.03
CA TYR A 3 -62.60 60.24 35.11
C TYR A 3 -61.53 59.93 36.17
N VAL A 4 -61.82 60.21 37.45
CA VAL A 4 -60.92 59.92 38.57
C VAL A 4 -61.65 58.97 39.53
N PRO A 5 -61.21 57.69 39.64
CA PRO A 5 -61.77 56.75 40.61
C PRO A 5 -61.25 57.00 42.03
N GLN A 6 -62.09 56.72 43.02
CA GLN A 6 -61.93 57.10 44.43
C GLN A 6 -61.17 56.08 45.30
N ASP A 7 -60.73 54.95 44.73
CA ASP A 7 -60.09 53.86 45.47
C ASP A 7 -58.70 53.54 44.90
N GLY A 8 -57.67 53.76 45.73
CA GLY A 8 -56.26 53.81 45.36
C GLY A 8 -55.58 52.48 45.06
N THR A 9 -55.92 51.86 43.93
CA THR A 9 -54.99 50.97 43.21
C THR A 9 -54.64 51.59 41.86
N PRO A 10 -53.34 51.74 41.51
CA PRO A 10 -52.94 52.30 40.22
C PRO A 10 -53.58 51.48 39.09
N GLN A 11 -54.46 52.11 38.32
CA GLN A 11 -54.91 51.54 37.07
C GLN A 11 -53.73 51.63 36.11
N VAL A 12 -53.23 50.47 35.68
CA VAL A 12 -52.20 50.35 34.64
C VAL A 12 -52.67 51.18 33.44
N LYS A 13 -51.91 52.22 33.09
CA LYS A 13 -52.25 53.12 31.98
C LYS A 13 -51.83 52.46 30.67
N ALA A 14 -52.51 52.77 29.57
CA ALA A 14 -52.06 52.33 28.24
C ALA A 14 -50.62 52.78 27.94
N GLU A 15 -50.25 53.95 28.46
CA GLU A 15 -48.90 54.55 28.43
C GLU A 15 -47.84 53.68 29.15
N ASP A 16 -48.23 52.83 30.10
CA ASP A 16 -47.30 51.93 30.81
C ASP A 16 -46.82 50.76 29.90
N TYR A 17 -47.50 50.53 28.77
CA TYR A 17 -47.12 49.53 27.76
C TYR A 17 -46.33 50.13 26.58
N ASP A 18 -46.24 51.46 26.46
CA ASP A 18 -45.49 52.14 25.38
C ASP A 18 -43.96 52.03 25.54
N ILE A 19 -43.48 51.63 26.73
CA ILE A 19 -42.06 51.43 27.05
C ILE A 19 -41.65 49.95 27.14
N VAL A 20 -42.54 49.02 26.77
CA VAL A 20 -42.18 47.61 26.66
C VAL A 20 -41.64 47.36 25.25
N GLU A 21 -40.33 47.50 25.10
CA GLU A 21 -39.62 46.97 23.93
C GLU A 21 -39.74 45.44 23.98
N VAL A 22 -40.72 44.91 23.25
CA VAL A 22 -40.80 43.48 22.98
C VAL A 22 -39.65 43.16 22.06
N ILE A 23 -38.50 42.83 22.64
CA ILE A 23 -37.39 42.19 21.93
C ILE A 23 -37.81 40.73 21.79
N PRO A 24 -38.22 40.26 20.60
CA PRO A 24 -38.51 38.85 20.42
C PRO A 24 -37.20 38.07 20.63
N VAL A 25 -37.10 37.37 21.76
CA VAL A 25 -36.02 36.40 22.02
C VAL A 25 -36.17 35.12 21.19
N SER A 26 -37.25 35.04 20.40
CA SER A 26 -37.54 33.92 19.53
C SER A 26 -37.57 34.42 18.09
N ASP A 27 -36.56 34.02 17.32
CA ASP A 27 -36.70 33.95 15.86
C ASP A 27 -38.00 33.16 15.57
N PRO A 28 -38.98 33.68 14.83
CA PRO A 28 -40.21 32.95 14.49
C PRO A 28 -39.95 31.69 13.64
N ASN A 29 -38.73 31.50 13.12
CA ASN A 29 -38.25 30.25 12.53
C ASN A 29 -37.51 29.32 13.52
N ALA A 30 -37.36 29.69 14.78
CA ALA A 30 -36.80 28.81 15.82
C ALA A 30 -37.83 27.75 16.20
N SER A 31 -37.76 26.61 15.54
CA SER A 31 -38.55 25.43 15.86
C SER A 31 -38.47 25.10 17.36
N THR A 32 -39.57 24.71 17.99
CA THR A 32 -39.55 24.32 19.40
C THR A 32 -38.63 23.09 19.58
N MET A 33 -38.11 22.85 20.80
CA MET A 33 -37.25 21.66 21.05
C MET A 33 -37.91 20.37 20.56
N ALA A 34 -39.23 20.22 20.75
CA ALA A 34 -40.00 19.09 20.26
C ALA A 34 -40.00 18.99 18.71
N GLN A 35 -40.10 20.10 18.00
CA GLN A 35 -40.01 20.12 16.54
C GLN A 35 -38.61 19.78 16.03
N ARG A 36 -37.56 20.27 16.70
CA ARG A 36 -36.17 19.88 16.38
C ARG A 36 -35.95 18.38 16.57
N VAL A 37 -36.42 17.80 17.67
CA VAL A 37 -36.33 16.34 17.92
C VAL A 37 -36.99 15.55 16.78
N VAL A 38 -38.20 15.93 16.37
CA VAL A 38 -38.92 15.25 15.28
C VAL A 38 -38.17 15.36 13.95
N GLN A 39 -37.59 16.52 13.64
CA GLN A 39 -36.77 16.71 12.44
C GLN A 39 -35.54 15.80 12.44
N TYR A 40 -34.80 15.75 13.55
CA TYR A 40 -33.63 14.88 13.68
C TYR A 40 -33.99 13.39 13.67
N GLN A 41 -35.12 13.01 14.28
CA GLN A 41 -35.61 11.64 14.22
C GLN A 41 -35.99 11.23 12.78
N ALA A 42 -36.65 12.12 12.02
CA ALA A 42 -36.97 11.89 10.62
C ALA A 42 -35.69 11.77 9.77
N ALA A 43 -34.71 12.65 9.98
CA ALA A 43 -33.41 12.57 9.31
C ALA A 43 -32.68 11.25 9.63
N LEU A 44 -32.70 10.79 10.89
CA LEU A 44 -32.13 9.49 11.28
C LEU A 44 -32.85 8.30 10.61
N GLN A 45 -34.17 8.36 10.45
CA GLN A 45 -34.93 7.34 9.72
C GLN A 45 -34.56 7.32 8.23
N LEU A 46 -34.42 8.48 7.59
CA LEU A 46 -33.95 8.57 6.20
C LEU A 46 -32.52 8.05 6.06
N ALA A 47 -31.66 8.38 7.03
CA ALA A 47 -30.27 7.93 7.05
C ALA A 47 -30.13 6.42 7.25
N GLN A 48 -31.08 5.75 7.92
CA GLN A 48 -31.08 4.28 7.97
C GLN A 48 -31.32 3.63 6.60
N GLY A 49 -32.10 4.27 5.72
CA GLY A 49 -32.37 3.77 4.38
C GLY A 49 -31.26 4.05 3.36
N ALA A 50 -30.46 5.10 3.58
CA ALA A 50 -29.36 5.49 2.71
C ALA A 50 -28.17 6.04 3.53
N PRO A 51 -27.52 5.21 4.36
CA PRO A 51 -26.49 5.66 5.31
C PRO A 51 -25.32 6.37 4.63
N GLN A 52 -25.00 6.00 3.38
CA GLN A 52 -23.94 6.60 2.58
C GLN A 52 -24.16 8.07 2.21
N LEU A 53 -25.38 8.62 2.34
CA LEU A 53 -25.69 10.01 2.03
C LEU A 53 -25.52 10.95 3.23
N TYR A 54 -25.32 10.41 4.43
CA TYR A 54 -25.35 11.18 5.67
C TYR A 54 -24.09 11.00 6.49
N ASP A 55 -23.62 12.09 7.09
CA ASP A 55 -22.67 12.05 8.20
C ASP A 55 -23.42 11.59 9.46
N LEU A 56 -23.46 10.27 9.66
CA LEU A 56 -24.14 9.66 10.79
C LEU A 56 -23.58 10.14 12.14
N PRO A 57 -22.24 10.23 12.37
CA PRO A 57 -21.70 10.80 13.60
C PRO A 57 -22.23 12.20 13.91
N ARG A 58 -22.21 13.12 12.93
CA ARG A 58 -22.71 14.48 13.11
C ARG A 58 -24.20 14.50 13.39
N LEU A 59 -24.99 13.69 12.69
CA LEU A 59 -26.43 13.61 12.88
C LEU A 59 -26.81 13.10 14.28
N HIS A 60 -26.09 12.08 14.78
CA HIS A 60 -26.27 11.57 16.14
C HIS A 60 -25.87 12.60 17.20
N ARG A 61 -24.77 13.32 17.00
CA ARG A 61 -24.35 14.41 17.90
C ARG A 61 -25.42 15.49 18.00
N GLN A 62 -25.91 15.97 16.86
CA GLN A 62 -26.94 17.02 16.83
C GLN A 62 -28.24 16.58 17.51
N MET A 63 -28.63 15.31 17.38
CA MET A 63 -29.75 14.74 18.14
C MET A 63 -29.49 14.77 19.64
N LEU A 64 -28.29 14.40 20.10
CA LEU A 64 -27.92 14.44 21.53
C LEU A 64 -27.92 15.86 22.10
N GLU A 65 -27.44 16.85 21.33
CA GLU A 65 -27.49 18.26 21.69
C GLU A 65 -28.93 18.76 21.84
N VAL A 66 -29.80 18.39 20.88
CA VAL A 66 -31.23 18.73 20.93
C VAL A 66 -31.95 18.00 22.06
N LEU A 67 -31.51 16.81 22.46
CA LEU A 67 -32.03 16.13 23.64
C LEU A 67 -31.51 16.73 24.97
N GLY A 68 -30.58 17.69 24.90
CA GLY A 68 -29.98 18.34 26.07
C GLY A 68 -28.95 17.47 26.80
N VAL A 69 -28.37 16.47 26.12
CA VAL A 69 -27.30 15.63 26.70
C VAL A 69 -26.01 16.46 26.77
N PRO A 70 -25.43 16.69 27.95
CA PRO A 70 -24.21 17.47 28.07
C PRO A 70 -23.00 16.69 27.50
N ASN A 71 -22.06 17.42 26.90
CA ASN A 71 -20.86 16.87 26.26
C ASN A 71 -21.15 15.88 25.11
N ALA A 72 -22.14 16.18 24.25
CA ALA A 72 -22.44 15.35 23.08
C ALA A 72 -21.23 15.14 22.15
N ASP A 73 -20.31 16.11 22.09
CA ASP A 73 -19.02 16.06 21.41
C ASP A 73 -18.13 14.90 21.88
N LYS A 74 -18.12 14.61 23.19
CA LYS A 74 -17.34 13.50 23.77
C LYS A 74 -17.97 12.14 23.53
N LEU A 75 -19.28 12.10 23.32
CA LEU A 75 -20.04 10.86 23.12
C LEU A 75 -19.97 10.37 21.69
N VAL A 76 -20.04 11.29 20.72
CA VAL A 76 -19.97 10.96 19.30
C VAL A 76 -18.94 11.86 18.65
N PRO A 77 -17.64 11.52 18.68
CA PRO A 77 -16.59 12.28 18.00
C PRO A 77 -16.82 12.32 16.49
N THR A 78 -16.57 13.46 15.85
CA THR A 78 -16.61 13.62 14.39
C THR A 78 -15.19 13.78 13.87
N GLU A 79 -15.05 13.80 12.55
CA GLU A 79 -13.78 14.06 11.86
C GLU A 79 -13.18 15.43 12.22
N GLU A 80 -14.02 16.42 12.53
CA GLU A 80 -13.59 17.79 12.86
C GLU A 80 -12.91 17.86 14.24
N ASP A 81 -13.23 16.96 15.16
CA ASP A 81 -12.62 16.93 16.51
C ASP A 81 -11.32 16.12 16.57
N GLN A 82 -10.97 15.44 15.48
CA GLN A 82 -9.75 14.66 15.46
C GLN A 82 -8.55 15.58 15.55
N LYS A 83 -7.59 15.16 16.35
CA LYS A 83 -6.28 15.79 16.43
C LYS A 83 -5.26 14.90 15.75
N PRO A 84 -4.25 15.48 15.10
CA PRO A 84 -3.12 14.74 14.55
C PRO A 84 -2.51 13.83 15.62
N ARG A 85 -2.37 12.56 15.30
CA ARG A 85 -1.75 11.54 16.16
C ARG A 85 -0.64 10.83 15.39
N ASP A 86 0.16 10.05 16.10
CA ASP A 86 1.14 9.16 15.48
C ASP A 86 0.45 7.90 14.93
N PRO A 87 1.04 7.21 13.93
CA PRO A 87 0.39 6.10 13.25
C PRO A 87 0.10 4.91 14.18
N ILE A 88 0.87 4.75 15.28
CA ILE A 88 0.62 3.67 16.25
C ILE A 88 -0.60 4.00 17.10
N SER A 89 -0.72 5.25 17.56
CA SER A 89 -1.93 5.71 18.24
C SER A 89 -3.17 5.59 17.36
N GLU A 90 -3.06 5.83 16.06
CA GLU A 90 -4.15 5.64 15.09
C GLU A 90 -4.49 4.16 14.88
N ASN A 91 -3.49 3.27 14.79
CA ASN A 91 -3.71 1.81 14.80
C ASN A 91 -4.49 1.37 16.05
N MET A 92 -4.12 1.90 17.22
CA MET A 92 -4.84 1.62 18.46
C MET A 92 -6.28 2.15 18.45
N ASN A 93 -6.53 3.30 17.83
CA ASN A 93 -7.88 3.86 17.70
C ASN A 93 -8.75 2.98 16.80
N ILE A 94 -8.21 2.51 15.68
CA ILE A 94 -8.91 1.59 14.78
C ILE A 94 -9.27 0.28 15.50
N LEU A 95 -8.35 -0.29 16.28
CA LEU A 95 -8.65 -1.50 17.09
C LEU A 95 -9.74 -1.27 18.14
N LYS A 96 -9.88 -0.03 18.63
CA LYS A 96 -10.94 0.38 19.56
C LYS A 96 -12.21 0.83 18.87
N GLY A 97 -12.27 0.82 17.53
CA GLY A 97 -13.39 1.36 16.75
C GLY A 97 -13.56 2.88 16.87
N SER A 98 -12.51 3.60 17.29
CA SER A 98 -12.49 5.06 17.33
C SER A 98 -12.10 5.62 15.96
N PRO A 99 -12.71 6.73 15.51
CA PRO A 99 -12.38 7.37 14.25
C PRO A 99 -10.92 7.86 14.22
N VAL A 100 -10.36 7.92 13.01
CA VAL A 100 -9.05 8.46 12.69
C VAL A 100 -9.18 9.41 11.50
N LYS A 101 -8.22 10.31 11.31
CA LYS A 101 -8.21 11.30 10.23
C LYS A 101 -6.78 11.68 9.89
N ALA A 102 -6.45 11.70 8.60
CA ALA A 102 -5.16 12.17 8.12
C ALA A 102 -5.13 13.69 7.99
N PHE A 103 -3.95 14.28 8.17
CA PHE A 103 -3.70 15.72 8.07
C PHE A 103 -2.62 16.01 7.03
N ILE A 104 -2.83 17.05 6.22
CA ILE A 104 -1.99 17.41 5.05
C ILE A 104 -0.48 17.53 5.35
N TYR A 105 -0.11 17.93 6.56
CA TYR A 105 1.29 18.18 6.91
C TYR A 105 2.03 16.93 7.43
N GLN A 106 1.32 15.81 7.65
CA GLN A 106 1.92 14.58 8.14
C GLN A 106 2.86 13.96 7.10
N ASP A 107 3.81 13.14 7.56
CA ASP A 107 4.59 12.31 6.66
C ASP A 107 3.73 11.12 6.18
N HIS A 108 3.10 11.29 5.01
CA HIS A 108 2.15 10.32 4.47
C HIS A 108 2.83 9.00 4.07
N ASP A 109 4.04 9.04 3.50
CA ASP A 109 4.78 7.82 3.14
C ASP A 109 5.08 6.97 4.39
N ALA A 110 5.57 7.61 5.45
CA ALA A 110 5.86 6.93 6.70
C ALA A 110 4.59 6.39 7.40
N HIS A 111 3.48 7.15 7.39
CA HIS A 111 2.21 6.69 7.94
C HIS A 111 1.66 5.49 7.17
N ILE A 112 1.62 5.56 5.83
CA ILE A 112 1.16 4.45 4.98
C ILE A 112 2.00 3.20 5.26
N ALA A 113 3.33 3.32 5.32
CA ALA A 113 4.20 2.19 5.65
C ALA A 113 3.89 1.60 7.04
N ALA A 114 3.67 2.43 8.05
CA ALA A 114 3.32 1.98 9.40
C ALA A 114 1.97 1.24 9.44
N HIS A 115 0.94 1.76 8.78
CA HIS A 115 -0.38 1.12 8.69
C HIS A 115 -0.33 -0.19 7.89
N MET A 116 0.37 -0.21 6.76
CA MET A 116 0.53 -1.42 5.94
C MET A 116 1.28 -2.52 6.69
N ASN A 117 2.35 -2.18 7.40
CA ASN A 117 3.08 -3.13 8.24
C ASN A 117 2.21 -3.67 9.38
N PHE A 118 1.40 -2.81 10.01
CA PHE A 118 0.46 -3.23 11.05
C PHE A 118 -0.60 -4.20 10.51
N MET A 119 -1.14 -3.96 9.31
CA MET A 119 -2.11 -4.87 8.67
C MET A 119 -1.49 -6.20 8.25
N GLN A 120 -0.23 -6.20 7.85
CA GLN A 120 0.51 -7.39 7.42
C GLN A 120 1.10 -8.19 8.61
N ASP A 121 1.05 -7.63 9.83
CA ASP A 121 1.56 -8.31 11.02
C ASP A 121 0.76 -9.60 11.29
N PRO A 122 1.41 -10.79 11.34
CA PRO A 122 0.73 -12.06 11.52
C PRO A 122 -0.06 -12.17 12.82
N THR A 123 0.38 -11.49 13.88
CA THR A 123 -0.29 -11.46 15.18
C THR A 123 -1.57 -10.65 15.10
N ILE A 124 -1.51 -9.49 14.45
CA ILE A 124 -2.69 -8.65 14.21
C ILE A 124 -3.67 -9.35 13.29
N ALA A 125 -3.20 -9.96 12.20
CA ALA A 125 -4.04 -10.71 11.28
C ALA A 125 -4.77 -11.88 11.97
N ALA A 126 -4.08 -12.64 12.83
CA ALA A 126 -4.69 -13.73 13.60
C ALA A 126 -5.72 -13.24 14.64
N LEU A 127 -5.47 -12.08 15.26
CA LEU A 127 -6.40 -11.47 16.22
C LEU A 127 -7.64 -10.90 15.52
N LEU A 128 -7.44 -10.16 14.43
CA LEU A 128 -8.53 -9.59 13.64
C LEU A 128 -9.35 -10.69 13.00
N GLY A 129 -8.76 -11.76 12.48
CA GLY A 129 -9.51 -12.87 11.88
C GLY A 129 -10.55 -13.53 12.79
N GLN A 130 -10.41 -13.40 14.11
CA GLN A 130 -11.38 -13.91 15.10
C GLN A 130 -12.41 -12.85 15.54
N ASN A 131 -12.18 -11.57 15.23
CA ASN A 131 -13.05 -10.49 15.66
C ASN A 131 -14.22 -10.30 14.66
N PRO A 132 -15.49 -10.34 15.08
CA PRO A 132 -16.62 -10.11 14.19
C PRO A 132 -16.62 -8.72 13.53
N MET A 133 -15.91 -7.75 14.11
CA MET A 133 -15.72 -6.39 13.58
C MET A 133 -14.49 -6.24 12.68
N ALA A 134 -13.80 -7.34 12.33
CA ALA A 134 -12.62 -7.32 11.46
C ALA A 134 -12.84 -6.56 10.16
N GLY A 135 -13.95 -6.83 9.46
CA GLY A 135 -14.25 -6.19 8.19
C GLY A 135 -14.42 -4.68 8.33
N ALA A 136 -15.08 -4.23 9.40
CA ALA A 136 -15.25 -2.80 9.67
C ALA A 136 -13.92 -2.13 10.02
N MET A 137 -13.09 -2.75 10.87
CA MET A 137 -11.76 -2.22 11.23
C MET A 137 -10.82 -2.17 10.02
N GLN A 138 -10.81 -3.22 9.19
CA GLN A 138 -10.02 -3.23 7.96
C GLN A 138 -10.51 -2.16 6.98
N GLY A 139 -11.83 -1.98 6.86
CA GLY A 139 -12.42 -0.90 6.08
C GLY A 139 -12.00 0.47 6.56
N ALA A 140 -12.05 0.73 7.87
CA ALA A 140 -11.62 1.99 8.48
C ALA A 140 -10.12 2.25 8.28
N MET A 141 -9.28 1.21 8.42
CA MET A 141 -7.85 1.31 8.13
C MET A 141 -7.58 1.64 6.66
N MET A 142 -8.24 0.96 5.74
CA MET A 142 -8.09 1.22 4.30
C MET A 142 -8.60 2.62 3.92
N ALA A 143 -9.68 3.08 4.53
CA ALA A 143 -10.17 4.45 4.35
C ALA A 143 -9.12 5.48 4.79
N HIS A 144 -8.54 5.31 5.97
CA HIS A 144 -7.48 6.19 6.49
C HIS A 144 -6.22 6.16 5.61
N ILE A 145 -5.80 4.97 5.16
CA ILE A 145 -4.69 4.84 4.19
C ILE A 145 -5.00 5.59 2.89
N ASN A 146 -6.25 5.54 2.41
CA ASN A 146 -6.66 6.27 1.21
C ASN A 146 -6.61 7.79 1.40
N GLU A 147 -6.92 8.30 2.61
CA GLU A 147 -6.73 9.73 2.92
C GLU A 147 -5.25 10.12 2.81
N HIS A 148 -4.35 9.34 3.43
CA HIS A 148 -2.91 9.56 3.28
C HIS A 148 -2.45 9.46 1.83
N LEU A 149 -2.98 8.52 1.05
CA LEU A 149 -2.64 8.37 -0.38
C LEU A 149 -3.08 9.61 -1.19
N GLY A 150 -4.25 10.15 -0.90
CA GLY A 150 -4.72 11.39 -1.52
C GLY A 150 -3.82 12.58 -1.21
N PHE A 151 -3.41 12.74 0.05
CA PHE A 151 -2.48 13.81 0.43
C PHE A 151 -1.06 13.59 -0.08
N LEU A 152 -0.59 12.35 -0.14
CA LEU A 152 0.69 12.01 -0.77
C LEU A 152 0.69 12.39 -2.25
N TYR A 153 -0.37 12.03 -2.98
CA TYR A 153 -0.52 12.41 -4.39
C TYR A 153 -0.55 13.94 -4.54
N ARG A 154 -1.29 14.63 -3.68
CA ARG A 154 -1.30 16.09 -3.64
C ARG A 154 0.09 16.68 -3.44
N LYS A 155 0.87 16.18 -2.47
CA LYS A 155 2.24 16.61 -2.22
C LYS A 155 3.14 16.41 -3.44
N GLN A 156 3.02 15.27 -4.13
CA GLN A 156 3.77 15.01 -5.37
C GLN A 156 3.41 16.00 -6.49
N ILE A 157 2.13 16.39 -6.60
CA ILE A 157 1.70 17.43 -7.53
C ILE A 157 2.29 18.79 -7.14
N GLU A 158 2.20 19.17 -5.88
CA GLU A 158 2.78 20.42 -5.35
C GLU A 158 4.29 20.51 -5.63
N GLU A 159 5.03 19.41 -5.45
CA GLU A 159 6.45 19.32 -5.78
C GLU A 159 6.76 19.54 -7.27
N ARG A 160 5.86 19.10 -8.17
CA ARG A 160 6.02 19.30 -9.62
C ARG A 160 5.62 20.70 -10.08
N ILE A 161 4.62 21.29 -9.43
CA ILE A 161 4.23 22.69 -9.65
C ILE A 161 5.29 23.63 -9.06
N GLY A 162 5.97 23.23 -7.99
CA GLY A 162 6.94 24.05 -7.26
C GLY A 162 6.27 25.06 -6.32
N ALA A 163 4.97 24.91 -6.05
CA ALA A 163 4.20 25.76 -5.16
C ALA A 163 3.13 24.94 -4.44
N PRO A 164 2.77 25.30 -3.19
CA PRO A 164 1.68 24.64 -2.47
C PRO A 164 0.35 24.92 -3.17
N LEU A 165 -0.50 23.90 -3.24
CA LEU A 165 -1.86 24.06 -3.74
C LEU A 165 -2.71 24.77 -2.67
N PRO A 166 -3.80 25.43 -3.06
CA PRO A 166 -4.80 25.92 -2.11
C PRO A 166 -5.34 24.77 -1.24
N PRO A 167 -5.64 25.00 0.05
CA PRO A 167 -6.28 23.99 0.89
C PRO A 167 -7.51 23.35 0.19
N PRO A 168 -7.79 22.06 0.41
CA PRO A 168 -8.90 21.37 -0.28
C PRO A 168 -10.26 22.09 -0.16
N ASP A 169 -10.52 22.73 0.98
CA ASP A 169 -11.78 23.43 1.26
C ASP A 169 -11.73 24.93 0.92
N ALA A 170 -10.66 25.40 0.26
CA ALA A 170 -10.55 26.79 -0.16
C ALA A 170 -11.52 27.08 -1.32
N GLU A 171 -12.32 28.14 -1.17
CA GLU A 171 -13.13 28.65 -2.27
C GLU A 171 -12.23 29.29 -3.33
N LEU A 172 -12.30 28.79 -4.56
CA LEU A 172 -11.57 29.32 -5.71
C LEU A 172 -12.52 30.07 -6.64
N SER A 173 -12.08 31.22 -7.16
CA SER A 173 -12.79 31.86 -8.26
C SER A 173 -12.75 30.96 -9.52
N PRO A 174 -13.74 31.09 -10.43
CA PRO A 174 -13.72 30.33 -11.69
C PRO A 174 -12.44 30.55 -12.50
N GLU A 175 -11.85 31.75 -12.48
CA GLU A 175 -10.58 31.99 -13.18
C GLU A 175 -9.39 31.28 -12.52
N GLU A 176 -9.33 31.26 -11.19
CA GLU A 176 -8.27 30.57 -10.43
C GLU A 176 -8.36 29.05 -10.60
N GLU A 177 -9.57 28.49 -10.57
CA GLU A 177 -9.80 27.06 -10.80
C GLU A 177 -9.30 26.66 -12.19
N VAL A 178 -9.70 27.38 -13.24
CA VAL A 178 -9.28 27.08 -14.62
C VAL A 178 -7.77 27.19 -14.80
N ALA A 179 -7.16 28.21 -14.21
CA ALA A 179 -5.71 28.39 -14.26
C ALA A 179 -4.99 27.23 -13.53
N MET A 180 -5.44 26.92 -12.31
CA MET A 180 -4.88 25.85 -11.48
C MET A 180 -5.00 24.48 -12.16
N SER A 181 -6.18 24.19 -12.73
CA SER A 181 -6.45 22.92 -13.42
C SER A 181 -5.50 22.66 -14.57
N ARG A 182 -5.00 23.69 -15.27
CA ARG A 182 -3.97 23.53 -16.31
C ARG A 182 -2.61 23.14 -15.73
N PHE A 183 -2.20 23.77 -14.62
CA PHE A 183 -0.94 23.44 -13.95
C PHE A 183 -0.98 22.05 -13.33
N VAL A 184 -2.07 21.73 -12.63
CA VAL A 184 -2.30 20.41 -12.04
C VAL A 184 -2.31 19.34 -13.13
N ALA A 185 -2.99 19.56 -14.27
CA ALA A 185 -3.01 18.58 -15.35
C ALA A 185 -1.60 18.25 -15.89
N GLU A 186 -0.72 19.23 -16.04
CA GLU A 186 0.65 18.99 -16.50
C GLU A 186 1.51 18.30 -15.43
N ALA A 187 1.40 18.73 -14.18
CA ALA A 187 2.04 18.07 -13.04
C ALA A 187 1.58 16.61 -12.89
N SER A 188 0.27 16.35 -13.03
CA SER A 188 -0.31 15.00 -12.97
C SER A 188 0.23 14.07 -14.04
N LYS A 189 0.51 14.57 -15.26
CA LYS A 189 1.16 13.75 -16.30
C LYS A 189 2.57 13.33 -15.89
N GLN A 190 3.33 14.24 -15.27
CA GLN A 190 4.69 13.93 -14.82
C GLN A 190 4.67 12.92 -13.67
N VAL A 191 3.78 13.11 -12.68
CA VAL A 191 3.59 12.14 -11.58
C VAL A 191 3.18 10.78 -12.14
N LEU A 192 2.24 10.74 -13.09
CA LEU A 192 1.83 9.49 -13.75
C LEU A 192 2.99 8.76 -14.42
N GLN A 193 3.85 9.48 -15.15
CA GLN A 193 5.03 8.87 -15.78
C GLN A 193 6.00 8.28 -14.75
N ILE A 194 6.19 8.97 -13.63
CA ILE A 194 7.03 8.48 -12.53
C ILE A 194 6.45 7.22 -11.93
N HIS A 195 5.17 7.22 -11.55
CA HIS A 195 4.52 6.03 -10.98
C HIS A 195 4.51 4.84 -11.94
N GLN A 196 4.35 5.08 -13.25
CA GLN A 196 4.49 4.01 -14.24
C GLN A 196 5.91 3.44 -14.26
N GLY A 197 6.93 4.28 -14.17
CA GLY A 197 8.33 3.85 -14.07
C GLY A 197 8.61 3.07 -12.79
N GLU A 198 8.15 3.58 -11.65
CA GLU A 198 8.29 2.92 -10.34
C GLU A 198 7.56 1.58 -10.31
N ALA A 199 6.34 1.50 -10.86
CA ALA A 199 5.58 0.25 -10.95
C ALA A 199 6.30 -0.78 -11.84
N GLN A 200 6.86 -0.37 -12.98
CA GLN A 200 7.68 -1.24 -13.82
C GLN A 200 8.94 -1.72 -13.08
N GLN A 201 9.58 -0.83 -12.32
CA GLN A 201 10.76 -1.18 -11.53
C GLN A 201 10.43 -2.16 -10.40
N GLN A 202 9.36 -1.93 -9.65
CA GLN A 202 8.89 -2.84 -8.60
C GLN A 202 8.51 -4.20 -9.18
N GLN A 203 7.81 -4.23 -10.32
CA GLN A 203 7.48 -5.48 -11.00
C GLN A 203 8.73 -6.24 -11.45
N ALA A 204 9.73 -5.54 -12.00
CA ALA A 204 11.01 -6.14 -12.36
C ALA A 204 11.77 -6.67 -11.13
N GLN A 205 11.74 -5.96 -10.00
CA GLN A 205 12.34 -6.42 -8.74
C GLN A 205 11.62 -7.64 -8.16
N GLN A 206 10.28 -7.70 -8.24
CA GLN A 206 9.50 -8.86 -7.81
C GLN A 206 9.81 -10.08 -8.69
N LEU A 207 9.91 -9.90 -10.01
CA LEU A 207 10.30 -10.97 -10.93
C LEU A 207 11.75 -11.44 -10.68
N ALA A 208 12.66 -10.54 -10.31
CA ALA A 208 14.03 -10.91 -9.95
C ALA A 208 14.12 -11.65 -8.59
N GLN A 209 13.24 -11.34 -7.65
CA GLN A 209 13.11 -12.04 -6.38
C GLN A 209 12.25 -13.30 -6.46
N ASP A 210 11.59 -13.54 -7.60
CA ASP A 210 10.79 -14.74 -7.82
C ASP A 210 11.69 -15.98 -7.67
N PRO A 211 11.38 -16.89 -6.73
CA PRO A 211 12.12 -18.13 -6.54
C PRO A 211 12.27 -18.95 -7.82
N LEU A 212 11.31 -18.85 -8.76
CA LEU A 212 11.39 -19.52 -10.05
C LEU A 212 12.47 -18.94 -10.95
N VAL A 213 12.62 -17.62 -10.99
CA VAL A 213 13.67 -16.94 -11.76
C VAL A 213 15.05 -17.22 -11.13
N GLN A 214 15.13 -17.20 -9.80
CA GLN A 214 16.35 -17.59 -9.09
C GLN A 214 16.72 -19.06 -9.35
N MET A 215 15.74 -19.97 -9.31
CA MET A 215 15.94 -21.38 -9.60
C MET A 215 16.36 -21.59 -11.06
N GLN A 216 15.79 -20.86 -12.00
CA GLN A 216 16.20 -20.90 -13.41
C GLN A 216 17.64 -20.41 -13.60
N GLN A 217 18.06 -19.36 -12.89
CA GLN A 217 19.47 -18.94 -12.87
C GLN A 217 20.39 -20.02 -12.32
N GLN A 218 20.02 -20.66 -11.20
CA GLN A 218 20.78 -21.77 -10.64
C GLN A 218 20.83 -22.97 -11.59
N GLU A 219 19.72 -23.31 -12.25
CA GLU A 219 19.65 -24.39 -13.22
C GLU A 219 20.57 -24.13 -14.43
N LEU A 220 20.61 -22.89 -14.93
CA LEU A 220 21.53 -22.49 -15.99
C LEU A 220 23.00 -22.60 -15.56
N GLN A 221 23.33 -22.20 -14.33
CA GLN A 221 24.68 -22.38 -13.78
C GLN A 221 25.05 -23.86 -13.65
N ILE A 222 24.12 -24.71 -13.19
CA ILE A 222 24.33 -26.16 -13.11
C ILE A 222 24.53 -26.75 -14.51
N LYS A 223 23.73 -26.34 -15.51
CA LYS A 223 23.90 -26.76 -16.90
C LYS A 223 25.24 -26.31 -17.47
N ALA A 224 25.67 -25.08 -17.21
CA ALA A 224 26.97 -24.58 -17.64
C ALA A 224 28.12 -25.39 -17.01
N ALA A 225 28.05 -25.67 -15.71
CA ALA A 225 29.02 -26.51 -15.01
C ALA A 225 29.00 -27.96 -15.53
N GLU A 226 27.83 -28.50 -15.87
CA GLU A 226 27.71 -29.84 -16.46
C GLU A 226 28.33 -29.90 -17.85
N VAL A 227 28.08 -28.90 -18.70
CA VAL A 227 28.71 -28.79 -20.03
C VAL A 227 30.22 -28.70 -19.90
N GLN A 228 30.73 -27.89 -18.98
CA GLN A 228 32.17 -27.79 -18.73
C GLN A 228 32.75 -29.12 -18.24
N ARG A 229 32.05 -29.83 -17.34
CA ARG A 229 32.46 -31.14 -16.84
C ARG A 229 32.47 -32.19 -17.95
N LYS A 230 31.46 -32.18 -18.84
CA LYS A 230 31.41 -33.04 -20.03
C LYS A 230 32.58 -32.76 -20.96
N SER A 231 32.84 -31.49 -21.26
CA SER A 231 33.99 -31.10 -22.10
C SER A 231 35.33 -31.55 -21.49
N GLN A 232 35.52 -31.44 -20.17
CA GLN A 232 36.72 -31.96 -19.50
C GLN A 232 36.80 -33.48 -19.59
N LYS A 233 35.68 -34.18 -19.39
CA LYS A 233 35.63 -35.64 -19.52
C LYS A 233 35.96 -36.08 -20.94
N ASP A 234 35.37 -35.45 -21.95
CA ASP A 234 35.63 -35.77 -23.36
C ASP A 234 37.11 -35.56 -23.71
N ALA A 235 37.76 -34.54 -23.13
CA ALA A 235 39.20 -34.31 -23.30
C ALA A 235 40.05 -35.41 -22.64
N ILE A 236 39.67 -35.87 -21.43
CA ILE A 236 40.33 -36.97 -20.74
C ILE A 236 40.14 -38.29 -21.51
N ASP A 237 38.91 -38.61 -21.92
CA ASP A 237 38.60 -39.83 -22.67
C ASP A 237 39.37 -39.85 -24.01
N ALA A 238 39.53 -38.69 -24.68
CA ALA A 238 40.36 -38.55 -25.87
C ALA A 238 41.86 -38.75 -25.58
N GLN A 239 42.37 -38.29 -24.44
CA GLN A 239 43.75 -38.54 -24.01
C GLN A 239 43.98 -40.02 -23.69
N GLU A 240 43.10 -40.66 -22.92
CA GLU A 240 43.19 -42.09 -22.61
C GLU A 240 43.16 -42.94 -23.89
N THR A 241 42.32 -42.57 -24.86
CA THR A 241 42.25 -43.26 -26.15
C THR A 241 43.57 -43.14 -26.91
N ARG A 242 44.19 -41.95 -26.93
CA ARG A 242 45.52 -41.75 -27.54
C ARG A 242 46.59 -42.59 -26.84
N GLU A 243 46.62 -42.58 -25.52
CA GLU A 243 47.58 -43.37 -24.74
C GLU A 243 47.42 -44.87 -25.00
N ARG A 244 46.18 -45.38 -25.06
CA ARG A 244 45.91 -46.78 -25.42
C ARG A 244 46.43 -47.13 -26.81
N LEU A 245 46.16 -46.27 -27.81
CA LEU A 245 46.66 -46.46 -29.17
C LEU A 245 48.19 -46.46 -29.23
N ASP A 246 48.86 -45.61 -28.45
CA ASP A 246 50.32 -45.55 -28.39
C ASP A 246 50.92 -46.79 -27.72
N ILE A 247 50.31 -47.29 -26.64
CA ILE A 247 50.70 -48.55 -26.01
C ILE A 247 50.51 -49.73 -26.99
N GLU A 248 49.41 -49.77 -27.73
CA GLU A 248 49.13 -50.82 -28.70
C GLU A 248 50.13 -50.80 -29.86
N LYS A 249 50.45 -49.62 -30.41
CA LYS A 249 51.52 -49.45 -31.40
C LYS A 249 52.88 -49.91 -30.88
N ALA A 250 53.23 -49.57 -29.64
CA ALA A 250 54.49 -50.00 -29.03
C ALA A 250 54.56 -51.54 -28.87
N ARG A 251 53.44 -52.17 -28.49
CA ARG A 251 53.33 -53.64 -28.42
C ARG A 251 53.48 -54.29 -29.79
N LEU A 252 52.82 -53.76 -30.81
CA LEU A 252 52.94 -54.27 -32.19
C LEU A 252 54.38 -54.15 -32.70
N ALA A 253 55.02 -53.00 -32.51
CA ALA A 253 56.42 -52.79 -32.89
C ALA A 253 57.38 -53.74 -32.15
N GLN A 254 57.11 -54.03 -30.87
CA GLN A 254 57.88 -55.02 -30.11
C GLN A 254 57.69 -56.43 -30.66
N GLN A 255 56.45 -56.82 -31.00
CA GLN A 255 56.17 -58.12 -31.61
C GLN A 255 56.85 -58.27 -32.97
N GLU A 256 56.82 -57.24 -33.83
CA GLU A 256 57.53 -57.23 -35.10
C GLU A 256 59.05 -57.39 -34.92
N ARG A 257 59.66 -56.67 -33.96
CA ARG A 257 61.09 -56.83 -33.65
C ARG A 257 61.43 -58.24 -33.19
N GLN A 258 60.59 -58.83 -32.34
CA GLN A 258 60.78 -60.21 -31.88
C GLN A 258 60.62 -61.22 -33.02
N ALA A 259 59.63 -61.04 -33.90
CA ALA A 259 59.43 -61.88 -35.08
C ALA A 259 60.63 -61.80 -36.05
N ASN A 260 61.09 -60.58 -36.35
CA ASN A 260 62.26 -60.35 -37.20
C ASN A 260 63.53 -60.96 -36.60
N SER A 261 63.74 -60.80 -35.29
CA SER A 261 64.88 -61.40 -34.59
C SER A 261 64.84 -62.93 -34.62
N LYS A 262 63.68 -63.55 -34.38
CA LYS A 262 63.50 -65.01 -34.52
C LYS A 262 63.79 -65.47 -35.95
N HIS A 263 63.26 -64.79 -36.95
CA HIS A 263 63.49 -65.11 -38.35
C HIS A 263 64.99 -65.03 -38.71
N GLN A 264 65.69 -64.02 -38.21
CA GLN A 264 67.13 -63.87 -38.41
C GLN A 264 67.93 -64.99 -37.73
N ILE A 265 67.54 -65.40 -36.52
CA ILE A 265 68.15 -66.55 -35.82
C ILE A 265 67.94 -67.84 -36.61
N ASP A 266 66.75 -68.07 -37.16
CA ASP A 266 66.45 -69.26 -37.95
C ASP A 266 67.26 -69.29 -39.25
N LEU A 267 67.38 -68.15 -39.95
CA LEU A 267 68.26 -67.99 -41.12
C LEU A 267 69.74 -68.30 -40.80
N ILE A 268 70.25 -67.85 -39.64
CA ILE A 268 71.62 -68.13 -39.20
C ILE A 268 71.81 -69.62 -38.89
N LYS A 269 70.82 -70.27 -38.25
CA LYS A 269 70.85 -71.71 -37.97
C LYS A 269 70.86 -72.53 -39.26
N ASP A 270 70.07 -72.15 -40.25
CA ASP A 270 70.01 -72.82 -41.54
C ASP A 270 71.30 -72.62 -42.35
N ALA A 271 71.88 -71.42 -42.32
CA ALA A 271 73.19 -71.15 -42.92
C ALA A 271 74.32 -71.99 -42.28
N ASN A 272 74.32 -72.14 -40.95
CA ASN A 272 75.28 -72.99 -40.24
C ASN A 272 75.07 -74.49 -40.50
N ARG A 273 73.82 -74.95 -40.65
CA ARG A 273 73.53 -76.34 -41.06
C ARG A 273 74.05 -76.65 -42.47
N ASN A 274 73.98 -75.69 -43.39
CA ASN A 274 74.50 -75.86 -44.74
C ASN A 274 76.04 -75.83 -44.80
N ARG A 275 76.72 -75.04 -43.94
CA ARG A 275 78.19 -75.08 -43.83
C ARG A 275 78.74 -76.39 -43.28
N ASN A 276 78.05 -77.04 -42.35
CA ASN A 276 78.48 -78.33 -41.79
C ASN A 276 78.22 -79.54 -42.73
N ARG A 277 77.71 -79.30 -43.95
CA ARG A 277 77.42 -80.33 -44.97
C ARG A 277 78.32 -80.21 -46.22
N SER A 278 79.27 -79.28 -46.24
CA SER A 278 80.37 -79.21 -47.22
C SER A 278 81.69 -79.58 -46.55
#